data_AF-A0A4Q6ABC3-F1
#
_entry.id   AF-A0A4Q6ABC3-F1
#
_cell.length_a   1.000
_cell.length_b   1.000
_cell.length_c   1.000
_cell.angle_alpha   90.00
_cell.angle_beta   90.00
_cell.angle_gamma   90.00
#
_symmetry.space_group_name_H-M   'P 1'
#
loop_
_entity.id
_entity.type
_entity.pdbx_description
1 polymer ?
#
loop_
_entity_poly.entity_id
_entity_poly.type
_entity_poly.pdbx_seq_one_letter_code
_entity_poly.pdbx_strand_id
1 'polypeptide(L)'
;QSGGCCDGSSPMCFEQGDFRVGGSDVCLGVIAGCAFWMSKDQFEYWKHTELTVDVTKGRGASFSLEIPMGLRFMIHSRIFTDAEMEELEPLSYVED
;
A
#
# COMPACT_ATOMS: atom_id res chain seq x y z
N GLN A 1 -5.20 5.72 -0.16
CA GLN A 1 -4.27 6.37 -1.11
C GLN A 1 -5.11 6.85 -2.32
N SER A 2 -4.88 8.06 -2.84
CA SER A 2 -5.80 8.71 -3.82
C SER A 2 -5.35 8.60 -5.29
N GLY A 3 -4.23 7.91 -5.57
CA GLY A 3 -3.73 7.69 -6.93
C GLY A 3 -3.27 8.95 -7.71
N GLY A 4 -3.24 10.14 -7.10
CA GLY A 4 -2.84 11.41 -7.74
C GLY A 4 -1.50 11.98 -7.26
N CYS A 5 -0.88 12.89 -8.03
CA CYS A 5 0.46 13.50 -7.83
C CYS A 5 0.74 14.23 -6.48
N CYS A 6 -0.19 14.20 -5.52
CA CYS A 6 -0.02 14.78 -4.18
C CYS A 6 0.33 13.71 -3.13
N ASP A 7 0.83 14.13 -1.96
CA ASP A 7 1.25 13.28 -0.82
C ASP A 7 0.29 12.13 -0.44
N GLY A 8 -0.99 12.20 -0.83
CA GLY A 8 -1.98 11.14 -0.66
C GLY A 8 -1.83 9.91 -1.58
N SER A 9 -0.91 9.91 -2.54
CA SER A 9 -0.62 8.75 -3.41
C SER A 9 0.62 7.95 -3.03
N SER A 10 1.49 8.47 -2.17
CA SER A 10 2.65 7.70 -1.73
C SER A 10 2.22 6.73 -0.63
N PRO A 11 2.71 5.49 -0.63
CA PRO A 11 2.46 4.58 0.47
C PRO A 11 3.20 5.14 1.70
N MET A 12 2.56 5.02 2.86
CA MET A 12 3.09 5.50 4.13
C MET A 12 3.38 4.32 5.04
N CYS A 13 4.46 4.41 5.81
CA CYS A 13 4.85 3.46 6.84
C CYS A 13 4.65 4.12 8.20
N PHE A 14 3.95 3.44 9.10
CA PHE A 14 3.63 3.88 10.46
C PHE A 14 4.16 2.85 11.46
N GLU A 15 4.38 3.26 12.71
CA GLU A 15 4.64 2.28 13.78
C GLU A 15 3.41 1.39 13.96
N GLN A 16 3.65 0.15 14.38
CA GLN A 16 2.57 -0.80 14.60
C GLN A 16 1.62 -0.29 15.69
N GLY A 17 0.35 -0.10 15.32
CA GLY A 17 -0.70 0.40 16.22
C GLY A 17 -0.96 1.91 16.11
N ASP A 18 -0.09 2.68 15.45
CA ASP A 18 -0.28 4.13 15.30
C ASP A 18 -1.31 4.50 14.22
N PHE A 19 -1.44 3.64 13.20
CA PHE A 19 -2.49 3.76 12.19
C PHE A 19 -3.65 2.82 12.51
N ARG A 20 -4.86 3.37 12.65
CA ARG A 20 -6.07 2.58 12.89
C ARG A 20 -6.57 1.99 11.58
N VAL A 21 -6.51 0.67 11.46
CA VAL A 21 -7.18 -0.11 10.41
C VAL A 21 -8.53 -0.61 10.92
N GLY A 22 -9.50 -0.80 10.03
CA GLY A 22 -10.82 -1.34 10.38
C GLY A 22 -11.54 -2.01 9.23
N GLY A 23 -12.85 -2.22 9.39
CA GLY A 23 -13.69 -2.92 8.40
C GLY A 23 -13.78 -2.24 7.02
N SER A 24 -13.26 -1.03 6.85
CA SER A 24 -13.16 -0.34 5.55
C SER A 24 -11.81 -0.53 4.85
N ASP A 25 -10.90 -1.27 5.47
CA ASP A 25 -9.57 -1.55 4.93
C ASP A 25 -9.42 -3.02 4.53
N VAL A 26 -8.48 -3.28 3.64
CA VAL A 26 -8.09 -4.62 3.19
C VAL A 26 -6.57 -4.74 3.26
N CYS A 27 -6.10 -5.87 3.79
CA CYS A 27 -4.68 -6.20 3.82
C CYS A 27 -4.34 -6.95 2.54
N LEU A 28 -3.46 -6.34 1.75
CA LEU A 28 -2.96 -6.88 0.48
C LEU A 28 -1.85 -7.90 0.68
N GLY A 29 -1.21 -7.91 1.85
CA GLY A 29 -0.11 -8.81 2.16
C GLY A 29 0.87 -8.23 3.18
N VAL A 30 2.05 -8.83 3.26
CA VAL A 30 3.12 -8.45 4.19
C VAL A 30 4.40 -8.14 3.42
N ILE A 31 4.99 -6.98 3.68
CA ILE A 31 6.26 -6.52 3.10
C ILE A 31 7.26 -6.38 4.24
N ALA A 32 8.33 -7.17 4.22
CA ALA A 32 9.39 -7.14 5.24
C ALA A 32 8.87 -7.24 6.69
N GLY A 33 7.80 -7.99 6.94
CA GLY A 33 7.17 -8.15 8.26
C GLY A 33 6.12 -7.09 8.61
N CYS A 34 5.88 -6.11 7.74
CA CYS A 34 4.87 -5.07 7.91
C CYS A 34 3.64 -5.35 7.03
N ALA A 35 2.45 -5.31 7.62
CA ALA A 35 1.21 -5.47 6.87
C ALA A 35 0.95 -4.26 5.95
N PHE A 36 0.60 -4.51 4.70
CA PHE A 36 0.30 -3.48 3.71
C PHE A 36 -1.21 -3.35 3.51
N TRP A 37 -1.76 -2.23 3.96
CA TRP A 37 -3.19 -1.97 3.97
C TRP A 37 -3.60 -0.95 2.91
N MET A 38 -4.78 -1.15 2.35
CA MET A 38 -5.42 -0.24 1.40
C MET A 38 -6.90 -0.10 1.77
N SER A 39 -7.51 1.06 1.54
CA SER A 39 -8.96 1.17 1.71
C SER A 39 -9.67 0.31 0.67
N LYS A 40 -10.81 -0.28 1.02
CA LYS A 40 -11.60 -1.14 0.11
C LYS A 40 -11.99 -0.43 -1.19
N ASP A 41 -12.42 0.82 -1.10
CA ASP A 41 -12.77 1.63 -2.27
C ASP A 41 -11.59 1.80 -3.22
N GLN A 42 -10.40 2.02 -2.67
CA GLN A 42 -9.20 2.12 -3.49
C GLN A 42 -8.83 0.77 -4.08
N PHE A 43 -8.90 -0.30 -3.29
CA PHE A 43 -8.62 -1.64 -3.76
C PHE A 43 -9.47 -2.01 -4.98
N GLU A 44 -10.75 -1.65 -5.02
CA GLU A 44 -11.61 -1.93 -6.18
C GLU A 44 -11.06 -1.35 -7.50
N TYR A 45 -10.37 -0.22 -7.46
CA TYR A 45 -9.71 0.35 -8.63
C TYR A 45 -8.38 -0.34 -8.98
N TRP A 46 -7.69 -0.90 -7.99
CA TRP A 46 -6.32 -1.44 -8.13
C TRP A 46 -6.26 -2.98 -8.14
N LYS A 47 -7.37 -3.68 -7.93
CA LYS A 47 -7.42 -5.15 -7.80
C LYS A 47 -6.91 -5.94 -9.01
N HIS A 48 -6.78 -5.29 -10.16
CA HIS A 48 -6.23 -5.87 -11.40
C HIS A 48 -4.79 -5.43 -11.66
N THR A 49 -4.13 -4.82 -10.67
CA THR A 49 -2.76 -4.31 -10.80
C THR A 49 -1.82 -4.96 -9.81
N GLU A 50 -0.65 -5.34 -10.30
CA GLU A 50 0.49 -5.61 -9.44
C GLU A 50 1.00 -4.30 -8.87
N LEU A 51 1.27 -4.30 -7.57
CA LEU A 51 1.85 -3.17 -6.86
C LEU A 51 3.24 -3.50 -6.37
N THR A 52 4.23 -2.77 -6.88
CA THR A 52 5.58 -2.79 -6.35
C THR A 52 5.78 -1.55 -5.48
N VAL A 53 6.05 -1.78 -4.19
CA VAL A 53 6.51 -0.73 -3.27
C VAL A 53 8.02 -0.59 -3.44
N ASP A 54 8.47 0.56 -3.91
CA ASP A 54 9.89 0.91 -4.07
C ASP A 54 10.29 2.06 -3.15
N VAL A 55 11.59 2.30 -2.99
CA VAL A 55 12.18 3.35 -2.17
C VAL A 55 13.16 4.19 -2.96
N THR A 56 13.07 5.50 -2.81
CA THR A 56 14.02 6.43 -3.45
C THR A 56 14.37 7.57 -2.52
N LYS A 57 15.43 8.32 -2.86
CA LYS A 57 15.79 9.53 -2.11
C LYS A 57 14.77 10.63 -2.36
N GLY A 58 14.38 11.34 -1.32
CA GLY A 58 13.45 12.46 -1.45
C GLY A 58 12.68 12.74 -0.17
N ARG A 59 11.71 13.65 -0.28
CA ARG A 59 10.79 13.96 0.80
C ARG A 59 9.68 12.90 0.85
N GLY A 60 9.61 12.16 1.95
CA GLY A 60 8.52 11.21 2.24
C GLY A 60 7.18 11.91 2.49
N ALA A 61 6.10 11.12 2.52
CA ALA A 61 4.74 11.62 2.72
C ALA A 61 4.48 11.93 4.20
N SER A 62 4.12 13.18 4.51
CA SER A 62 3.72 13.76 5.80
C SER A 62 4.13 13.06 7.10
N PHE A 63 3.57 11.89 7.39
CA PHE A 63 3.70 11.16 8.67
C PHE A 63 4.49 9.85 8.56
N SER A 64 5.08 9.56 7.41
CA SER A 64 5.77 8.29 7.15
C SER A 64 7.12 8.21 7.86
N LEU A 65 7.46 7.04 8.39
CA LEU A 65 8.64 6.83 9.24
C LEU A 65 9.99 7.06 8.55
N GLU A 66 10.07 6.97 7.23
CA GLU A 66 11.31 7.12 6.46
C GLU A 66 11.69 8.60 6.20
N ILE A 67 10.82 9.56 6.52
CA ILE A 67 11.07 11.01 6.35
C ILE A 67 12.42 11.45 6.96
N PRO A 68 12.75 11.18 8.24
CA PRO A 68 14.03 11.58 8.82
C PRO A 68 15.24 10.89 8.18
N MET A 69 15.02 9.82 7.39
CA MET A 69 16.07 9.11 6.66
C MET A 69 16.37 9.75 5.29
N GLY A 70 15.61 10.78 4.87
CA GLY A 70 15.74 11.41 3.56
C GLY A 70 15.27 10.52 2.41
N LEU A 71 14.40 9.55 2.72
CA LEU A 71 13.83 8.60 1.78
C LEU A 71 12.33 8.89 1.58
N ARG A 72 11.77 8.27 0.54
CA ARG A 72 10.33 8.18 0.31
C ARG A 72 9.98 6.87 -0.37
N PHE A 73 8.81 6.34 -0.06
CA PHE A 73 8.26 5.22 -0.81
C PHE A 73 7.53 5.66 -2.08
N MET A 74 7.50 4.76 -3.07
CA MET A 74 6.83 4.93 -4.35
C MET A 74 6.07 3.64 -4.70
N ILE A 75 4.98 3.78 -5.45
CA ILE A 75 4.31 2.65 -6.07
C ILE A 75 4.60 2.64 -7.56
N HIS A 76 5.07 1.50 -8.06
CA HIS A 76 4.97 1.15 -9.47
C HIS A 76 3.79 0.19 -9.64
N SER A 77 3.02 0.41 -10.70
CA SER A 77 1.92 -0.48 -11.05
C SER A 77 1.97 -0.95 -12.48
N ARG A 78 1.53 -2.19 -12.67
CA ARG A 78 1.26 -2.78 -13.98
C ARG A 78 -0.01 -3.61 -13.87
N ILE A 79 -0.72 -3.77 -14.99
CA ILE A 79 -1.88 -4.66 -15.04
C ILE A 79 -1.37 -6.10 -14.94
N PHE A 80 -2.06 -6.94 -14.17
CA PHE A 80 -1.81 -8.38 -14.15
C PHE A 80 -2.16 -9.00 -15.49
N THR A 81 -1.40 -10.02 -15.89
CA THR A 81 -1.82 -10.92 -16.96
C THR A 81 -2.93 -11.85 -16.46
N ASP A 82 -3.70 -12.43 -17.39
CA ASP A 82 -4.77 -13.37 -17.04
C ASP A 82 -4.24 -14.57 -16.22
N ALA A 83 -3.03 -15.06 -16.53
CA ALA A 83 -2.39 -16.14 -15.77
C ALA A 83 -2.02 -15.71 -14.35
N GLU A 84 -1.48 -14.49 -14.17
CA GLU A 84 -1.14 -13.98 -12.83
C GLU A 84 -2.38 -13.75 -11.97
N MET A 85 -3.51 -13.37 -12.58
CA MET A 85 -4.79 -13.23 -11.87
C MET A 85 -5.28 -14.55 -11.26
N GLU A 86 -4.96 -15.69 -11.89
CA GLU A 86 -5.32 -17.03 -11.39
C GLU A 86 -4.45 -17.49 -10.21
N GLU A 87 -3.29 -16.88 -10.02
CA GLU A 87 -2.30 -17.24 -8.99
C GLU A 87 -2.34 -16.33 -7.75
N LEU A 88 -3.26 -15.36 -7.70
CA LEU A 88 -3.35 -14.41 -6.60
C LEU A 88 -3.73 -15.08 -5.27
N GLU A 89 -3.02 -14.70 -4.21
CA GLU A 89 -3.35 -15.12 -2.86
C GLU A 89 -4.61 -14.41 -2.34
N PRO A 90 -5.39 -15.07 -1.46
CA PRO A 90 -6.55 -14.44 -0.83
C PRO A 90 -6.16 -13.23 0.03
N LEU A 91 -6.98 -12.19 -0.02
CA LEU A 91 -6.82 -11.00 0.82
C LEU A 91 -7.22 -11.29 2.27
N SER A 92 -6.61 -10.53 3.18
CA SER A 92 -6.98 -10.56 4.59
C SER A 92 -7.77 -9.31 4.99
N TYR A 93 -8.70 -9.46 5.92
CA TYR A 93 -9.55 -8.38 6.43
C TYR A 93 -9.47 -8.32 7.95
N VAL A 94 -9.73 -7.15 8.52
CA VAL A 94 -9.95 -7.04 9.98
C VAL A 94 -11.27 -7.77 10.29
N GLU A 95 -11.23 -8.75 11.19
CA GLU A 95 -12.45 -9.38 11.72
C GLU A 95 -13.20 -8.36 12.59
N ASP A 96 -14.51 -8.22 12.36
CA ASP A 96 -15.39 -7.32 13.11
C ASP A 96 -15.58 -7.75 14.58
#